data_AF-G3LRY5-F1
#
_entry.id   AF-G3LRY5-F1
#
_cell.length_a   1.000
_cell.length_b   1.000
_cell.length_c   1.000
_cell.angle_alpha   90.00
_cell.angle_beta   90.00
_cell.angle_gamma   90.00
#
_symmetry.space_group_name_H-M   'P 1'
#
loop_
_entity.id
_entity.type
_entity.pdbx_description
1 polymer ?
#
loop_
_entity_poly.entity_id
_entity_poly.type
_entity_poly.pdbx_seq_one_letter_code
_entity_poly.pdbx_strand_id
1 'polypeptide(L)'
;GLGIGSFGLDWTTIASYLGSPLASPFFASANIAVGFFLVMYVITPLCYYLDFYNAKTFPIYSGKLFVASGKEYNVTSIIDNNFHLDRKAYAETGPVHMSTFFAVTYGLGFATLTASIVHVLLFNGKDLWTQTRGAFRKNKKMDIHTKIMKRNYKEVPLWWFLSIFAVNLAVIVFICIYYKTQIQLPWWGAFL
;
A
#
# COMPACT_ATOMS: atom_id res chain seq x y z
N GLY A 1 6.87 17.16 12.60
CA GLY A 1 6.71 18.45 11.88
C GLY A 1 6.74 18.20 10.39
N LEU A 2 6.60 19.24 9.56
CA LEU A 2 6.61 19.10 8.08
C LEU A 2 7.99 18.81 7.47
N GLY A 3 9.01 18.53 8.28
CA GLY A 3 10.36 18.19 7.80
C GLY A 3 11.20 19.37 7.29
N ILE A 4 10.70 20.61 7.38
CA ILE A 4 11.44 21.82 7.00
C ILE A 4 12.71 21.92 7.85
N GLY A 5 13.87 21.89 7.19
CA GLY A 5 15.19 21.98 7.84
C GLY A 5 15.73 20.66 8.41
N SER A 6 15.09 19.52 8.13
CA SER A 6 15.62 18.20 8.49
C SER A 6 16.56 17.71 7.39
N PHE A 7 17.87 17.72 7.66
CA PHE A 7 18.90 17.23 6.74
C PHE A 7 19.59 16.01 7.37
N GLY A 8 19.62 14.90 6.63
CA GLY A 8 20.42 13.73 6.93
C GLY A 8 21.44 13.52 5.81
N LEU A 9 22.72 13.44 6.16
CA LEU A 9 23.82 13.17 5.23
C LEU A 9 24.18 11.68 5.17
N ASP A 10 23.39 10.84 5.81
CA ASP A 10 23.54 9.40 5.83
C ASP A 10 22.92 8.75 4.59
N TRP A 11 23.55 7.65 4.14
CA TRP A 11 23.09 6.91 2.97
C TRP A 11 21.65 6.41 3.11
N THR A 12 21.21 6.10 4.34
CA THR A 12 19.82 5.73 4.64
C THR A 12 18.84 6.86 4.36
N THR A 13 19.16 8.11 4.69
CA THR A 13 18.32 9.27 4.33
C THR A 13 18.27 9.47 2.80
N ILE A 14 19.39 9.30 2.10
CA ILE A 14 19.44 9.45 0.62
C ILE A 14 18.70 8.29 -0.08
N ALA A 15 18.87 7.06 0.38
CA ALA A 15 18.26 5.87 -0.21
C ALA A 15 16.78 5.71 0.16
N SER A 16 16.34 6.20 1.32
CA SER A 16 14.93 6.13 1.75
C SER A 16 14.00 6.87 0.80
N TYR A 17 14.51 7.92 0.14
CA TYR A 17 13.81 8.68 -0.87
C TYR A 17 13.49 7.87 -2.15
N LEU A 18 14.31 6.88 -2.48
CA LEU A 18 14.19 6.04 -3.68
C LEU A 18 13.68 4.63 -3.39
N GLY A 19 13.65 4.23 -2.11
CA GLY A 19 13.28 2.87 -1.67
C GLY A 19 14.28 1.78 -2.08
N SER A 20 15.28 2.12 -2.90
CA SER A 20 16.34 1.24 -3.37
C SER A 20 17.66 2.00 -3.46
N PRO A 21 18.79 1.39 -3.06
CA PRO A 21 20.12 2.01 -3.16
C PRO A 21 20.67 2.02 -4.60
N LEU A 22 19.91 1.52 -5.59
CA LEU A 22 20.33 1.52 -6.99
C LEU A 22 20.18 2.91 -7.61
N ALA A 23 21.15 3.29 -8.45
CA ALA A 23 21.13 4.56 -9.16
C ALA A 23 19.91 4.64 -10.10
N SER A 24 18.98 5.55 -9.82
CA SER A 24 17.84 5.87 -10.68
C SER A 24 18.17 7.00 -11.64
N PRO A 25 17.55 7.07 -12.84
CA PRO A 25 17.70 8.23 -13.71
C PRO A 25 17.20 9.51 -13.03
N PHE A 26 17.91 10.62 -13.25
CA PHE A 26 17.62 11.92 -12.62
C PHE A 26 16.15 12.37 -12.80
N PHE A 27 15.58 12.14 -13.99
CA PHE A 27 14.19 12.47 -14.28
C PHE A 27 13.20 11.80 -13.33
N ALA A 28 13.43 10.53 -12.97
CA ALA A 28 12.56 9.81 -12.03
C ALA A 28 12.68 10.40 -10.62
N SER A 29 13.90 10.71 -10.17
CA SER A 29 14.15 11.34 -8.88
C SER A 29 13.52 12.74 -8.79
N ALA A 30 13.60 13.52 -9.87
CA ALA A 30 12.97 14.84 -9.96
C ALA A 30 11.43 14.75 -9.92
N ASN A 31 10.84 13.77 -10.61
CA ASN A 31 9.38 13.57 -10.60
C ASN A 31 8.85 13.21 -9.19
N ILE A 32 9.56 12.34 -8.46
CA ILE A 32 9.22 12.03 -7.06
C ILE A 32 9.33 13.29 -6.19
N ALA A 33 10.29 14.18 -6.46
CA ALA A 33 10.56 15.36 -5.62
C ALA A 33 9.43 16.37 -5.80
N VAL A 34 9.02 16.58 -7.04
CA VAL A 34 7.86 17.41 -7.37
C VAL A 34 6.60 16.83 -6.72
N GLY A 35 6.38 15.51 -6.81
CA GLY A 35 5.25 14.85 -6.16
C GLY A 35 5.24 15.05 -4.64
N PHE A 36 6.38 14.82 -3.98
CA PHE A 36 6.55 15.05 -2.55
C PHE A 36 6.28 16.51 -2.18
N PHE A 37 6.85 17.46 -2.93
CA PHE A 37 6.66 18.89 -2.68
C PHE A 37 5.19 19.30 -2.79
N LEU A 38 4.51 18.84 -3.84
CA LEU A 38 3.09 19.09 -4.04
C LEU A 38 2.23 18.52 -2.91
N VAL A 39 2.49 17.28 -2.48
CA VAL A 39 1.68 16.65 -1.42
C VAL A 39 1.97 17.27 -0.05
N MET A 40 3.24 17.42 0.31
CA MET A 40 3.66 17.84 1.65
C MET A 40 3.47 19.35 1.88
N TYR A 41 3.75 20.18 0.88
CA TYR A 41 3.79 21.65 1.05
C TYR A 41 2.64 22.39 0.36
N VAL A 42 1.93 21.76 -0.59
CA VAL A 42 0.78 22.39 -1.26
C VAL A 42 -0.53 21.77 -0.78
N ILE A 43 -0.75 20.48 -1.05
CA ILE A 43 -2.03 19.80 -0.79
C ILE A 43 -2.29 19.69 0.71
N THR A 44 -1.35 19.18 1.50
CA THR A 44 -1.56 18.97 2.94
C THR A 44 -1.88 20.29 3.68
N PRO A 45 -1.11 21.38 3.49
CA PRO A 45 -1.45 22.67 4.11
C PRO A 45 -2.75 23.25 3.56
N LEU A 46 -3.01 23.15 2.25
CA LEU A 46 -4.26 23.64 1.66
C LEU A 46 -5.48 22.96 2.26
N CYS A 47 -5.48 21.63 2.40
CA CYS A 47 -6.54 20.88 3.07
C CYS A 47 -6.71 21.30 4.53
N TYR A 48 -5.61 21.60 5.24
CA TYR A 48 -5.66 22.02 6.63
C TYR A 48 -6.23 23.43 6.81
N TYR A 49 -5.75 24.40 6.03
CA TYR A 49 -6.17 25.79 6.14
C TYR A 49 -7.60 26.03 5.65
N LEU A 50 -8.05 25.25 4.65
CA LEU A 50 -9.45 25.22 4.21
C LEU A 50 -10.37 24.44 5.16
N ASP A 51 -9.84 23.93 6.27
CA ASP A 51 -10.57 23.20 7.30
C ASP A 51 -11.36 21.99 6.77
N PHE A 52 -10.76 21.29 5.81
CA PHE A 52 -11.39 20.14 5.19
C PHE A 52 -11.57 19.01 6.22
N TYR A 53 -12.80 18.52 6.39
CA TYR A 53 -13.16 17.54 7.43
C TYR A 53 -12.84 17.96 8.88
N ASN A 54 -12.99 19.26 9.20
CA ASN A 54 -12.63 19.82 10.51
C ASN A 54 -11.14 19.61 10.83
N ALA A 55 -10.26 19.69 9.82
CA ALA A 55 -8.84 19.46 9.96
C ALA A 55 -8.18 20.28 11.08
N LYS A 56 -8.65 21.50 11.36
CA LYS A 56 -8.05 22.42 12.34
C LYS A 56 -8.18 21.95 13.78
N THR A 57 -9.09 21.02 14.09
CA THR A 57 -9.20 20.45 15.43
C THR A 57 -8.06 19.48 15.76
N PHE A 58 -7.29 19.06 14.76
CA PHE A 58 -6.20 18.10 14.89
C PHE A 58 -4.84 18.72 14.50
N PRO A 59 -3.71 18.11 14.93
CA PRO A 59 -2.40 18.49 14.41
C PRO A 59 -2.29 18.19 12.90
N ILE A 60 -1.64 19.09 12.14
CA ILE A 60 -1.37 18.91 10.69
C ILE A 60 -0.69 17.57 10.41
N TYR A 61 0.27 17.22 11.26
CA TYR A 61 1.08 16.01 11.17
C TYR A 61 0.99 15.22 12.47
N SER A 62 0.39 14.03 12.42
CA SER A 62 0.38 13.08 13.52
C SER A 62 0.06 11.67 12.99
N GLY A 63 0.77 10.66 13.50
CA GLY A 63 0.43 9.25 13.29
C GLY A 63 -0.62 8.71 14.26
N LYS A 64 -1.16 9.57 15.15
CA LYS A 64 -2.18 9.21 16.14
C LYS A 64 -3.58 9.45 15.60
N LEU A 65 -4.54 8.75 16.20
CA LEU A 65 -5.97 8.89 15.94
C LEU A 65 -6.60 9.85 16.96
N PHE A 66 -7.69 10.51 16.57
CA PHE A 66 -8.34 11.53 17.39
C PHE A 66 -9.86 11.38 17.45
N VAL A 67 -10.47 11.80 18.55
CA VAL A 67 -11.93 12.00 18.65
C VAL A 67 -12.30 13.38 18.11
N ALA A 68 -13.56 13.65 17.77
CA ALA A 68 -14.01 14.93 17.20
C ALA A 68 -13.59 16.19 18.01
N SER A 69 -13.33 16.05 19.31
CA SER A 69 -12.85 17.13 20.19
C SER A 69 -11.34 17.43 20.10
N GLY A 70 -10.58 16.71 19.27
CA GLY A 70 -9.13 16.91 19.11
C GLY A 70 -8.26 16.13 20.10
N LYS A 71 -8.85 15.41 21.06
CA LYS A 71 -8.11 14.53 21.98
C LYS A 71 -7.72 13.22 21.29
N GLU A 72 -6.65 12.60 21.78
CA GLU A 72 -6.19 11.29 21.29
C GLU A 72 -7.27 10.22 21.49
N TYR A 73 -7.51 9.44 20.45
CA TYR A 73 -8.55 8.40 20.44
C TYR A 73 -8.06 7.17 21.21
N ASN A 74 -8.76 6.81 22.27
CA ASN A 74 -8.41 5.63 23.05
C ASN A 74 -9.01 4.36 22.43
N VAL A 75 -8.23 3.67 21.59
CA VAL A 75 -8.68 2.47 20.87
C VAL A 75 -9.05 1.32 21.83
N THR A 76 -8.39 1.20 22.98
CA THR A 76 -8.72 0.13 23.94
C THR A 76 -10.04 0.35 24.66
N SER A 77 -10.57 1.59 24.68
CA SER A 77 -11.86 1.89 25.31
C SER A 77 -13.08 1.41 24.51
N ILE A 78 -12.91 1.20 23.20
CA ILE A 78 -13.98 0.73 22.30
C ILE A 78 -13.83 -0.75 21.95
N ILE A 79 -12.88 -1.44 22.58
CA ILE A 79 -12.54 -2.84 22.29
C ILE A 79 -12.78 -3.66 23.57
N ASP A 80 -13.58 -4.71 23.47
CA ASP A 80 -13.80 -5.67 24.56
C ASP A 80 -12.56 -6.59 24.76
N ASN A 81 -12.52 -7.33 25.86
CA ASN A 81 -11.45 -8.30 26.18
C ASN A 81 -11.23 -9.36 25.08
N ASN A 82 -12.24 -9.58 24.22
CA ASN A 82 -12.17 -10.47 23.06
C ASN A 82 -11.74 -9.77 21.76
N PHE A 83 -11.16 -8.57 21.86
CA PHE A 83 -10.79 -7.67 20.76
C PHE A 83 -11.96 -7.18 19.88
N HIS A 84 -13.21 -7.55 20.16
CA HIS A 84 -14.36 -7.10 19.39
C HIS A 84 -14.70 -5.63 19.64
N LEU A 85 -15.15 -4.95 18.58
CA LEU A 85 -15.65 -3.58 18.68
C LEU A 85 -16.93 -3.53 19.54
N ASP A 86 -16.88 -2.85 20.68
CA ASP A 86 -18.06 -2.51 21.45
C ASP A 86 -18.80 -1.34 20.78
N ARG A 87 -19.94 -1.68 20.16
CA ARG A 87 -20.78 -0.71 19.44
C ARG A 87 -21.37 0.36 20.36
N LYS A 88 -21.60 0.07 21.64
CA LYS A 88 -22.14 1.06 22.59
C LYS A 88 -21.07 2.07 22.95
N ALA A 89 -19.89 1.60 23.39
CA ALA A 89 -18.75 2.47 23.67
C ALA A 89 -18.32 3.29 22.44
N TYR A 90 -18.38 2.69 21.24
CA TYR A 90 -18.13 3.39 19.99
C TYR A 90 -19.18 4.45 19.67
N ALA A 91 -20.47 4.17 19.91
CA ALA A 91 -21.54 5.16 19.70
C ALA A 91 -21.42 6.35 20.65
N GLU A 92 -20.95 6.14 21.88
CA GLU A 92 -20.69 7.20 22.87
C GLU A 92 -19.44 8.02 22.52
N THR A 93 -18.37 7.36 22.08
CA THR A 93 -17.07 8.00 21.77
C THR A 93 -17.09 8.73 20.43
N GLY A 94 -17.86 8.22 19.46
CA GLY A 94 -17.97 8.77 18.11
C GLY A 94 -16.94 8.21 17.12
N PRO A 95 -16.98 8.67 15.86
CA PRO A 95 -16.10 8.18 14.81
C PRO A 95 -14.64 8.56 15.05
N VAL A 96 -13.75 7.75 14.48
CA VAL A 96 -12.30 8.00 14.50
C VAL A 96 -11.93 9.05 13.48
N HIS A 97 -11.18 10.07 13.92
CA HIS A 97 -10.59 11.09 13.07
C HIS A 97 -9.07 10.92 12.98
N MET A 98 -8.48 11.45 11.92
CA MET A 98 -7.06 11.34 11.63
C MET A 98 -6.50 12.70 11.24
N SER A 99 -5.18 12.88 11.35
CA SER A 99 -4.52 14.10 10.89
C SER A 99 -4.67 14.28 9.37
N THR A 100 -4.65 15.53 8.92
CA THR A 100 -4.75 15.87 7.49
C THR A 100 -3.65 15.21 6.66
N PHE A 101 -2.41 15.19 7.16
CA PHE A 101 -1.31 14.50 6.49
C PHE A 101 -1.59 13.01 6.30
N PHE A 102 -2.08 12.33 7.34
CA PHE A 102 -2.36 10.90 7.28
C PHE A 102 -3.51 10.60 6.31
N ALA A 103 -4.58 11.41 6.33
CA ALA A 103 -5.72 11.28 5.42
C ALA A 103 -5.33 11.49 3.95
N VAL A 104 -4.57 12.55 3.64
CA VAL A 104 -4.08 12.83 2.28
C VAL A 104 -3.18 11.71 1.76
N THR A 105 -2.28 11.20 2.62
CA THR A 105 -1.36 10.12 2.25
C THR A 105 -2.12 8.81 1.95
N TYR A 106 -3.13 8.46 2.74
CA TYR A 106 -4.01 7.33 2.45
C TYR A 106 -4.78 7.49 1.14
N GLY A 107 -5.37 8.67 0.90
CA GLY A 107 -6.08 8.98 -0.34
C GLY A 107 -5.19 8.83 -1.56
N LEU A 108 -3.95 9.32 -1.48
CA LEU A 108 -2.96 9.15 -2.55
C LEU A 108 -2.56 7.68 -2.73
N GLY A 109 -2.43 6.91 -1.65
CA GLY A 109 -2.17 5.46 -1.72
C GLY A 109 -3.26 4.69 -2.48
N PHE A 110 -4.53 5.01 -2.26
CA PHE A 110 -5.62 4.42 -3.06
C PHE A 110 -5.55 4.88 -4.52
N ALA A 111 -5.28 6.16 -4.75
CA ALA A 111 -5.17 6.70 -6.10
C ALA A 111 -4.01 6.08 -6.89
N THR A 112 -2.85 5.83 -6.27
CA THR A 112 -1.70 5.21 -6.94
C THR A 112 -1.95 3.76 -7.34
N LEU A 113 -2.68 2.98 -6.51
CA LEU A 113 -3.09 1.62 -6.87
C LEU A 113 -3.97 1.63 -8.13
N THR A 114 -5.01 2.46 -8.14
CA THR A 114 -5.90 2.57 -9.30
C THR A 114 -5.16 3.13 -10.51
N ALA A 115 -4.34 4.16 -10.34
CA ALA A 115 -3.54 4.75 -11.42
C ALA A 115 -2.58 3.73 -12.02
N SER A 116 -1.97 2.85 -11.23
CA SER A 116 -1.08 1.80 -11.70
C SER A 116 -1.82 0.82 -12.61
N ILE A 117 -3.01 0.39 -12.21
CA ILE A 117 -3.85 -0.51 -13.03
C ILE A 117 -4.23 0.19 -14.34
N VAL A 118 -4.73 1.42 -14.27
CA VAL A 118 -5.13 2.21 -15.44
C VAL A 118 -3.95 2.45 -16.38
N HIS A 119 -2.77 2.78 -15.83
CA HIS A 119 -1.54 2.98 -16.59
C HIS A 119 -1.14 1.70 -17.35
N VAL A 120 -1.09 0.56 -16.67
CA VAL A 120 -0.75 -0.72 -17.31
C VAL A 120 -1.77 -1.10 -18.39
N LEU A 121 -3.06 -0.89 -18.14
CA LEU A 121 -4.11 -1.20 -19.13
C LEU A 121 -4.03 -0.29 -20.36
N LEU A 122 -3.81 1.03 -20.19
CA LEU A 122 -3.78 1.98 -21.30
C LEU A 122 -2.50 1.87 -22.13
N PHE A 123 -1.33 1.79 -21.47
CA PHE A 123 -0.03 1.84 -22.15
C PHE A 123 0.45 0.46 -22.59
N ASN A 124 0.19 -0.58 -21.80
CA ASN A 124 0.69 -1.94 -22.06
C ASN A 124 -0.43 -2.95 -22.37
N GLY A 125 -1.70 -2.54 -22.40
CA GLY A 125 -2.83 -3.47 -22.58
C GLY A 125 -2.78 -4.25 -23.89
N LYS A 126 -2.34 -3.63 -25.00
CA LYS A 126 -2.19 -4.33 -26.30
C LYS A 126 -1.11 -5.40 -26.25
N ASP A 127 0.02 -5.10 -25.64
CA ASP A 127 1.12 -6.04 -25.47
C ASP A 127 0.73 -7.17 -24.53
N LEU A 128 0.07 -6.85 -23.42
CA LEU A 128 -0.48 -7.83 -22.48
C LEU A 128 -1.47 -8.77 -23.17
N TRP A 129 -2.41 -8.25 -23.95
CA TRP A 129 -3.36 -9.07 -24.68
C TRP A 129 -2.67 -10.01 -25.69
N THR A 130 -1.72 -9.47 -26.43
CA THR A 130 -0.95 -10.23 -27.43
C THR A 130 -0.11 -11.32 -26.77
N GLN A 131 0.56 -11.01 -25.66
CA GLN A 131 1.38 -11.95 -24.90
C GLN A 131 0.53 -13.01 -24.21
N THR A 132 -0.59 -12.64 -23.58
CA THR A 132 -1.51 -13.58 -22.93
C THR A 132 -2.08 -14.53 -23.98
N ARG A 133 -2.60 -14.03 -25.11
CA ARG A 133 -3.11 -14.87 -26.20
C ARG A 133 -2.01 -15.75 -26.82
N GLY A 134 -0.80 -15.24 -26.91
CA GLY A 134 0.39 -15.97 -27.38
C GLY A 134 0.96 -16.97 -26.37
N ALA A 135 0.67 -16.83 -25.07
CA ALA A 135 1.01 -17.83 -24.06
C ALA A 135 0.04 -19.01 -24.11
N PHE A 136 -1.25 -18.75 -24.36
CA PHE A 136 -2.25 -19.79 -24.56
C PHE A 136 -2.14 -20.50 -25.91
N ARG A 137 -1.64 -19.82 -26.95
CA ARG A 137 -1.27 -20.46 -28.22
C ARG A 137 0.19 -20.93 -28.16
N LYS A 138 0.42 -22.25 -28.08
CA LYS A 138 1.74 -22.94 -28.02
C LYS A 138 2.84 -22.50 -29.04
N ASN A 139 2.59 -21.59 -29.97
CA ASN A 139 3.52 -21.18 -31.03
C ASN A 139 4.05 -19.75 -30.82
N LYS A 140 4.84 -19.51 -29.77
CA LYS A 140 5.63 -18.28 -29.63
C LYS A 140 7.04 -18.51 -30.18
N LYS A 141 7.52 -17.62 -31.06
CA LYS A 141 8.94 -17.59 -31.46
C LYS A 141 9.76 -17.27 -30.21
N MET A 142 10.49 -18.25 -29.68
CA MET A 142 11.39 -18.05 -28.54
C MET A 142 12.57 -17.18 -28.97
N ASP A 143 12.86 -16.15 -28.17
CA ASP A 143 14.09 -15.37 -28.33
C ASP A 143 15.34 -16.23 -28.03
N ILE A 144 16.50 -15.73 -28.44
CA ILE A 144 17.78 -16.44 -28.29
C ILE A 144 18.10 -16.67 -26.82
N HIS A 145 17.80 -15.69 -25.95
CA HIS A 145 18.04 -15.78 -24.52
C HIS A 145 17.22 -16.91 -23.86
N THR A 146 15.92 -17.00 -24.15
CA THR A 146 15.04 -18.06 -23.66
C THR A 146 15.47 -19.43 -24.20
N LYS A 147 15.97 -19.51 -25.45
CA LYS A 147 16.56 -20.76 -25.97
C LYS A 147 17.79 -21.19 -25.19
N ILE A 148 18.70 -20.28 -24.89
CA ILE A 148 19.91 -20.56 -24.10
C ILE A 148 19.52 -20.96 -22.67
N MET A 149 18.58 -20.25 -22.06
CA MET A 149 18.07 -20.55 -20.72
C MET A 149 17.42 -21.94 -20.66
N LYS A 150 16.53 -22.30 -21.60
CA LYS A 150 15.94 -23.65 -21.65
C LYS A 150 16.95 -24.76 -21.93
N ARG A 151 18.04 -24.46 -22.65
CA ARG A 151 19.09 -25.43 -22.95
C ARG A 151 19.97 -25.71 -21.73
N ASN A 152 20.27 -24.68 -20.94
CA ASN A 152 21.21 -24.78 -19.83
C ASN A 152 20.52 -25.00 -18.47
N TYR A 153 19.23 -24.68 -18.34
CA TYR A 153 18.46 -24.79 -17.11
C TYR A 153 17.20 -25.63 -17.29
N LYS A 154 16.98 -26.58 -16.37
CA LYS A 154 15.78 -27.39 -16.34
C LYS A 154 14.59 -26.54 -15.91
N GLU A 155 13.46 -26.65 -16.63
CA GLU A 155 12.24 -25.96 -16.24
C GLU A 155 11.74 -26.47 -14.88
N VAL A 156 11.37 -25.54 -14.01
CA VAL A 156 10.76 -25.87 -12.72
C VAL A 156 9.35 -26.41 -12.98
N PRO A 157 8.99 -27.60 -12.48
CA PRO A 157 7.68 -28.18 -12.73
C PRO A 157 6.58 -27.31 -12.11
N LEU A 158 5.47 -27.14 -12.84
CA LEU A 158 4.33 -26.33 -12.40
C LEU A 158 3.80 -26.75 -11.01
N TRP A 159 3.87 -28.04 -10.69
CA TRP A 159 3.49 -28.59 -9.39
C TRP A 159 4.24 -27.96 -8.21
N TRP A 160 5.47 -27.49 -8.39
CA TRP A 160 6.22 -26.83 -7.31
C TRP A 160 5.58 -25.48 -6.96
N PHE A 161 5.20 -24.69 -7.97
CA PHE A 161 4.47 -23.44 -7.77
C PHE A 161 3.07 -23.67 -7.18
N LEU A 162 2.34 -24.68 -7.69
CA LEU A 162 1.03 -25.05 -7.14
C LEU A 162 1.13 -25.51 -5.69
N SER A 163 2.19 -26.25 -5.33
CA SER A 163 2.44 -26.68 -3.95
C SER A 163 2.70 -25.50 -3.02
N ILE A 164 3.59 -24.57 -3.40
CA ILE A 164 3.87 -23.37 -2.60
C ILE A 164 2.63 -22.50 -2.45
N PHE A 165 1.86 -22.34 -3.52
CA PHE A 165 0.58 -21.62 -3.48
C PHE A 165 -0.40 -22.29 -2.52
N ALA A 166 -0.59 -23.62 -2.63
CA ALA A 166 -1.48 -24.37 -1.77
C ALA A 166 -1.05 -24.31 -0.30
N VAL A 167 0.25 -24.44 -0.01
CA VAL A 167 0.79 -24.34 1.35
C VAL A 167 0.58 -22.94 1.92
N ASN A 168 0.90 -21.88 1.17
CA ASN A 168 0.67 -20.51 1.65
C ASN A 168 -0.82 -20.25 1.90
N LEU A 169 -1.68 -20.66 0.97
CA LEU A 169 -3.12 -20.49 1.11
C LEU A 169 -3.66 -21.28 2.32
N ALA A 170 -3.20 -22.50 2.54
CA ALA A 170 -3.56 -23.29 3.71
C ALA A 170 -3.10 -22.62 5.02
N VAL A 171 -1.88 -22.07 5.06
CA VAL A 171 -1.37 -21.33 6.23
C VAL A 171 -2.20 -20.08 6.50
N ILE A 172 -2.54 -19.29 5.47
CA ILE A 172 -3.38 -18.09 5.62
C ILE A 172 -4.77 -18.46 6.14
N VAL A 173 -5.40 -19.48 5.56
CA VAL A 173 -6.73 -19.95 6.01
C VAL A 173 -6.66 -20.50 7.44
N PHE A 174 -5.64 -21.28 7.77
CA PHE A 174 -5.41 -21.80 9.12
C PHE A 174 -5.29 -20.66 10.13
N ILE A 175 -4.51 -19.63 9.80
CA ILE A 175 -4.35 -18.44 10.64
C ILE A 175 -5.69 -17.71 10.84
N CYS A 176 -6.49 -17.53 9.78
CA CYS A 176 -7.80 -16.88 9.88
C CYS A 176 -8.80 -17.67 10.74
N ILE A 177 -8.72 -19.00 10.74
CA ILE A 177 -9.60 -19.87 11.54
C ILE A 177 -9.14 -19.93 13.00
N TYR A 178 -7.84 -20.15 13.23
CA TYR A 178 -7.29 -20.38 14.57
C TYR A 178 -7.13 -19.07 15.36
N TYR A 179 -6.64 -18.00 14.73
CA TYR A 179 -6.46 -16.68 15.34
C TYR A 179 -7.65 -15.75 15.08
N LYS A 180 -8.86 -16.30 15.01
CA LYS A 180 -10.10 -15.54 14.73
C LYS A 180 -10.29 -14.36 15.66
N THR A 181 -9.95 -14.53 16.94
CA THR A 181 -10.08 -13.49 17.98
C THR A 181 -9.13 -12.30 17.76
N GLN A 182 -7.93 -12.53 17.22
CA GLN A 182 -6.94 -11.47 17.01
C GLN A 182 -7.01 -10.83 15.62
N ILE A 183 -7.24 -11.65 14.58
CA ILE A 183 -7.15 -11.20 13.18
C ILE A 183 -8.49 -10.67 12.68
N GLN A 184 -9.60 -11.21 13.20
CA GLN A 184 -10.99 -10.80 12.87
C GLN A 184 -11.36 -10.82 11.38
N LEU A 185 -10.44 -11.26 10.52
CA LEU A 185 -10.65 -11.44 9.10
C LEU A 185 -11.38 -12.77 8.87
N PRO A 186 -12.51 -12.78 8.17
CA PRO A 186 -13.18 -14.01 7.82
C PRO A 186 -12.32 -14.83 6.84
N TRP A 187 -12.41 -16.15 6.90
CA TRP A 187 -11.61 -17.07 6.06
C TRP A 187 -11.76 -16.81 4.55
N TRP A 188 -12.94 -16.36 4.10
CA TRP A 188 -13.18 -16.00 2.71
C TRP A 188 -12.42 -14.73 2.28
N GLY A 189 -12.04 -13.87 3.23
CA GLY A 189 -11.20 -12.70 2.99
C GLY A 189 -9.78 -13.06 2.54
N ALA A 190 -9.34 -14.30 2.75
CA ALA A 190 -8.06 -14.79 2.22
C ALA A 190 -8.05 -14.95 0.68
N PHE A 191 -9.21 -14.93 0.03
CA PHE A 191 -9.37 -15.10 -1.42
C PHE A 191 -9.63 -13.79 -2.16
N LEU A 192 -9.70 -12.66 -1.45
CA LEU A 192 -10.06 -11.34 -1.97
C LEU A 192 -8.82 -10.46 -2.10
#